data_AF-A0AAD7IIV4-F1
#
_entry.id   AF-A0AAD7IIV4-F1
#
_cell.length_a   1.000
_cell.length_b   1.000
_cell.length_c   1.000
_cell.angle_alpha   90.00
_cell.angle_beta   90.00
_cell.angle_gamma   90.00
#
_symmetry.space_group_name_H-M   'P 1'
#
loop_
_entity.id
_entity.type
_entity.pdbx_description
1 polymer ?
#
loop_
_entity_poly.entity_id
_entity_poly.type
_entity_poly.pdbx_seq_one_letter_code
_entity_poly.pdbx_strand_id
1 'polypeptide(L)'
;MTSDADRLRIAIALTALKFKPANQSCASYVLHLRSIFPPSTPLAPTTDGSWKTHALTLEEDLAKLKKKYEAEQIKTLVAAAAPVSDGAPNGSQPVKRKTKKKPNDKRTDAVDLEAILEDINGRPEFACVPVSDSLFSSFSAFQQLTSTLLSSDAAVTAAQRSLLLSTTTRALNAAASVLHPILTSTETPVSSRASTLQTLAVLVNHLVTSSLPFLLRKRKHGTNQPATVSSLLNKLLDVVLNSILSPLVESISPLSHHYLALLFPPTSSKATLPVDLRPAVLQLFQSAFSPLVSASSAYETNLRATVTLTVLRQLENLFPPRRPNNTRLPWTHDNRVNGLVRKDTFWYLCTVLHIVFTPSKDRLTFEPAPGAVSERQIVDAFTRIINRCKRKTTGQCNHDPNPNSDSGALDLDVIDEVGYEMLLGAVERYWRWTGEV
;
A
#
# COMPACT_ATOMS: atom_id res chain seq x y z
N MET A 1 -25.16 -13.55 -7.78
CA MET A 1 -26.46 -13.02 -7.29
C MET A 1 -26.77 -13.74 -6.00
N THR A 2 -26.81 -13.02 -4.86
CA THR A 2 -27.22 -13.63 -3.59
C THR A 2 -28.70 -14.00 -3.68
N SER A 3 -29.04 -15.23 -3.32
CA SER A 3 -30.44 -15.66 -3.31
C SER A 3 -31.22 -14.80 -2.31
N ASP A 4 -32.53 -14.62 -2.49
CA ASP A 4 -33.36 -13.89 -1.52
C ASP A 4 -33.28 -14.52 -0.12
N ALA A 5 -33.04 -15.84 -0.06
CA ALA A 5 -32.74 -16.54 1.18
C ALA A 5 -31.45 -16.04 1.85
N ASP A 6 -30.39 -15.76 1.08
CA ASP A 6 -29.14 -15.21 1.62
C ASP A 6 -29.29 -13.77 2.06
N ARG A 7 -30.07 -12.95 1.34
CA ARG A 7 -30.40 -11.58 1.75
C ARG A 7 -31.16 -11.57 3.08
N LEU A 8 -32.11 -12.48 3.25
CA LEU A 8 -32.86 -12.65 4.49
C LEU A 8 -31.95 -13.14 5.64
N ARG A 9 -31.07 -14.10 5.38
CA ARG A 9 -30.07 -14.56 6.37
C ARG A 9 -29.13 -13.45 6.83
N ILE A 10 -28.67 -12.62 5.89
CA ILE A 10 -27.81 -11.46 6.20
C ILE A 10 -28.59 -10.43 7.03
N ALA A 11 -29.84 -10.11 6.66
CA ALA A 11 -30.68 -9.18 7.41
C ALA A 11 -30.95 -9.66 8.85
N ILE A 12 -31.22 -10.95 9.03
CA ILE A 12 -31.40 -11.57 10.36
C ILE A 12 -30.08 -11.51 11.16
N ALA A 13 -28.93 -11.81 10.55
CA ALA A 13 -27.63 -11.75 11.21
C ALA A 13 -27.27 -10.32 11.67
N LEU A 14 -27.51 -9.32 10.81
CA LEU A 14 -27.28 -7.91 11.14
C LEU A 14 -28.22 -7.43 12.26
N THR A 15 -29.47 -7.88 12.24
CA THR A 15 -30.45 -7.54 13.30
C THR A 15 -30.06 -8.19 14.62
N ALA A 16 -29.64 -9.46 14.61
CA ALA A 16 -29.18 -10.15 15.81
C ALA A 16 -27.93 -9.48 16.41
N LEU A 17 -27.00 -8.99 15.58
CA LEU A 17 -25.81 -8.24 16.02
C LEU A 17 -26.14 -6.95 16.79
N LYS A 18 -27.28 -6.30 16.52
CA LYS A 18 -27.73 -5.13 17.29
C LYS A 18 -28.03 -5.46 18.76
N PHE A 19 -28.35 -6.72 19.06
CA PHE A 19 -28.68 -7.19 20.41
C PHE A 19 -27.50 -7.88 21.12
N LYS A 20 -26.27 -7.69 20.62
CA LYS A 20 -25.06 -8.25 21.24
C LYS A 20 -24.89 -7.76 22.70
N PRO A 21 -24.77 -8.65 23.70
CA PRO A 21 -24.46 -8.26 25.08
C PRO A 21 -23.13 -7.48 25.17
N ALA A 22 -23.10 -6.45 26.00
CA ALA A 22 -21.92 -5.56 26.13
C ALA A 22 -20.66 -6.30 26.60
N ASN A 23 -20.82 -7.39 27.37
CA ASN A 23 -19.74 -8.22 27.91
C ASN A 23 -19.23 -9.31 26.94
N GLN A 24 -19.79 -9.43 25.73
CA GLN A 24 -19.42 -10.47 24.78
C GLN A 24 -18.69 -9.90 23.56
N SER A 25 -17.63 -10.57 23.09
CA SER A 25 -16.96 -10.19 21.84
C SER A 25 -17.88 -10.42 20.63
N CYS A 26 -17.71 -9.64 19.56
CA CYS A 26 -18.53 -9.81 18.34
C CYS A 26 -18.35 -11.23 17.76
N ALA A 27 -17.12 -11.75 17.77
CA ALA A 27 -16.81 -13.11 17.32
C ALA A 27 -17.52 -14.19 18.17
N SER A 28 -17.45 -14.08 19.49
CA SER A 28 -18.13 -15.01 20.41
C SER A 28 -19.65 -14.99 20.22
N TYR A 29 -20.24 -13.80 20.01
CA TYR A 29 -21.67 -13.68 19.77
C TYR A 29 -22.10 -14.23 18.40
N VAL A 30 -21.30 -14.02 17.33
CA VAL A 30 -21.55 -14.64 16.01
C VAL A 30 -21.49 -16.16 16.10
N LEU A 31 -20.55 -16.72 16.85
CA LEU A 31 -20.45 -18.17 17.04
C LEU A 31 -21.58 -18.72 17.92
N HIS A 32 -22.05 -17.96 18.91
CA HIS A 32 -23.25 -18.27 19.66
C HIS A 32 -24.50 -18.29 18.77
N LEU A 33 -24.68 -17.29 17.89
CA LEU A 33 -25.74 -17.29 16.90
C LEU A 33 -25.63 -18.49 15.96
N ARG A 34 -24.42 -18.87 15.52
CA ARG A 34 -24.21 -20.10 14.73
C ARG A 34 -24.52 -21.38 15.51
N SER A 35 -24.40 -21.39 16.84
CA SER A 35 -24.80 -22.56 17.64
C SER A 35 -26.33 -22.68 17.78
N ILE A 36 -27.05 -21.55 17.80
CA ILE A 36 -28.52 -21.52 17.82
C ILE A 36 -29.09 -21.80 16.42
N PHE A 37 -28.40 -21.32 15.38
CA PHE A 37 -28.76 -21.45 13.98
C PHE A 37 -27.65 -22.16 13.20
N PRO A 38 -27.50 -23.49 13.37
CA PRO A 38 -26.41 -24.25 12.76
C PRO A 38 -26.46 -24.16 11.22
N PRO A 39 -25.35 -23.80 10.55
CA PRO A 39 -25.26 -23.92 9.09
C PRO A 39 -25.33 -25.40 8.70
N SER A 40 -25.88 -25.69 7.53
CA SER A 40 -26.18 -27.06 7.09
C SER A 40 -24.99 -28.03 7.03
N THR A 41 -23.74 -27.55 7.14
CA THR A 41 -22.50 -28.32 7.37
C THR A 41 -21.31 -27.34 7.29
N PRO A 42 -20.14 -27.58 7.93
CA PRO A 42 -19.77 -28.75 8.74
C PRO A 42 -19.75 -28.49 10.26
N LEU A 43 -19.77 -29.58 11.04
CA LEU A 43 -19.75 -29.59 12.51
C LEU A 43 -18.44 -29.01 13.08
N ALA A 44 -18.53 -28.47 14.30
CA ALA A 44 -17.39 -27.92 15.04
C ALA A 44 -16.36 -29.00 15.43
N PRO A 45 -15.07 -28.66 15.53
CA PRO A 45 -13.99 -29.59 15.86
C PRO A 45 -13.88 -29.97 17.36
N THR A 46 -14.81 -29.52 18.21
CA THR A 46 -14.80 -29.85 19.64
C THR A 46 -15.64 -31.07 19.98
N THR A 47 -15.29 -31.76 21.06
CA THR A 47 -15.96 -32.98 21.54
C THR A 47 -17.43 -32.77 21.93
N ASP A 48 -17.82 -31.54 22.23
CA ASP A 48 -19.19 -31.12 22.50
C ASP A 48 -19.92 -30.58 21.25
N GLY A 49 -19.25 -30.54 20.08
CA GLY A 49 -19.78 -29.99 18.83
C GLY A 49 -20.04 -28.48 18.86
N SER A 50 -19.62 -27.78 19.93
CA SER A 50 -19.93 -26.38 20.17
C SER A 50 -18.79 -25.47 19.70
N TRP A 51 -19.03 -24.75 18.60
CA TRP A 51 -18.14 -23.67 18.14
C TRP A 51 -17.90 -22.58 19.20
N LYS A 52 -18.85 -22.39 20.13
CA LYS A 52 -18.70 -21.45 21.25
C LYS A 52 -17.57 -21.87 22.18
N THR A 53 -17.52 -23.14 22.54
CA THR A 53 -16.50 -23.70 23.43
C THR A 53 -15.12 -23.61 22.78
N HIS A 54 -15.04 -23.92 21.48
CA HIS A 54 -13.81 -23.77 20.70
C HIS A 54 -13.30 -22.32 20.67
N ALA A 55 -14.21 -21.36 20.44
CA ALA A 55 -13.86 -19.94 20.38
C ALA A 55 -13.34 -19.41 21.70
N LEU A 56 -14.03 -19.74 22.80
CA LEU A 56 -13.61 -19.35 24.14
C LEU A 56 -12.24 -19.94 24.48
N THR A 57 -11.99 -21.20 24.10
CA THR A 57 -10.68 -21.85 24.27
C THR A 57 -9.59 -21.10 23.50
N LEU A 58 -9.85 -20.72 22.24
CA LEU A 58 -8.91 -19.93 21.44
C LEU A 58 -8.67 -18.53 22.01
N GLU A 59 -9.71 -17.87 22.53
CA GLU A 59 -9.59 -16.56 23.19
C GLU A 59 -8.72 -16.67 24.46
N GLU A 60 -8.92 -17.71 25.28
CA GLU A 60 -8.08 -18.00 26.44
C GLU A 60 -6.63 -18.30 26.05
N ASP A 61 -6.41 -19.09 25.00
CA ASP A 61 -5.07 -19.42 24.53
C ASP A 61 -4.34 -18.21 23.95
N LEU A 62 -5.05 -17.33 23.23
CA LEU A 62 -4.51 -16.05 22.78
C LEU A 62 -4.13 -15.15 23.97
N ALA A 63 -4.97 -15.09 25.00
CA ALA A 63 -4.68 -14.31 26.21
C ALA A 63 -3.45 -14.87 26.95
N LYS A 64 -3.33 -16.20 27.07
CA LYS A 64 -2.14 -16.87 27.62
C LYS A 64 -0.89 -16.57 26.80
N LEU A 65 -0.99 -16.59 25.47
CA LEU A 65 0.14 -16.35 24.57
C LEU A 65 0.59 -14.88 24.65
N LYS A 66 -0.34 -13.92 24.69
CA LYS A 66 -0.03 -12.50 24.90
C LYS A 66 0.67 -12.27 26.23
N LYS A 67 0.17 -12.86 27.31
CA LYS A 67 0.80 -12.75 28.65
C LYS A 67 2.23 -13.31 28.66
N LYS A 68 2.48 -14.42 27.95
CA LYS A 68 3.84 -14.97 27.79
C LYS A 68 4.75 -14.01 27.02
N TYR A 69 4.25 -13.44 25.92
CA TYR A 69 5.00 -12.50 25.10
C TYR A 69 5.36 -11.22 25.88
N GLU A 70 4.42 -10.66 26.64
CA GLU A 70 4.67 -9.51 27.51
C GLU A 70 5.69 -9.82 28.61
N ALA A 71 5.62 -11.01 29.22
CA ALA A 71 6.61 -11.45 30.20
C ALA A 71 8.02 -11.57 29.60
N GLU A 72 8.14 -12.05 28.36
CA GLU A 72 9.42 -12.08 27.64
C GLU A 72 9.93 -10.68 27.28
N GLN A 73 9.04 -9.76 26.89
CA GLN A 73 9.43 -8.37 26.66
C GLN A 73 9.94 -7.70 27.94
N ILE A 74 9.25 -7.89 29.07
CA ILE A 74 9.68 -7.36 30.37
C ILE A 74 11.02 -7.97 30.77
N LYS A 75 11.21 -9.29 30.61
CA LYS A 75 12.49 -9.94 30.89
C LYS A 75 13.63 -9.38 30.04
N THR A 76 13.35 -9.06 28.78
CA THR A 76 14.31 -8.44 27.86
C THR A 76 14.65 -7.00 28.25
N LEU A 77 13.65 -6.22 28.69
CA LEU A 77 13.83 -4.85 29.17
C LEU A 77 14.59 -4.81 30.50
N VAL A 78 14.28 -5.70 31.45
CA VAL A 78 14.98 -5.79 32.74
C VAL A 78 16.44 -6.23 32.55
N ALA A 79 16.69 -7.17 31.63
CA ALA A 79 18.05 -7.55 31.25
C ALA A 79 18.82 -6.41 30.57
N ALA A 80 18.12 -5.49 29.89
CA ALA A 80 18.72 -4.31 29.27
C ALA A 80 18.91 -3.13 30.25
N ALA A 81 18.14 -3.08 31.33
CA ALA A 81 18.14 -1.99 32.31
C ALA A 81 19.00 -2.26 33.56
N ALA A 82 19.57 -3.45 33.71
CA ALA A 82 20.43 -3.77 34.86
C ALA A 82 21.67 -2.85 34.87
N PRO A 83 21.83 -1.99 35.90
CA PRO A 83 22.98 -1.10 35.99
C PRO A 83 24.25 -1.91 36.26
N VAL A 84 25.30 -1.60 35.50
CA VAL A 84 26.65 -2.09 35.74
C VAL A 84 27.10 -1.52 37.08
N SER A 85 27.04 -2.36 38.13
CA SER A 85 27.53 -2.02 39.45
C SER A 85 29.05 -2.05 39.44
N ASP A 86 29.66 -0.87 39.30
CA ASP A 86 31.06 -0.62 39.62
C ASP A 86 31.28 -0.77 41.13
N GLY A 87 32.19 -1.65 41.54
CA GLY A 87 32.48 -1.88 42.95
C GLY A 87 33.62 -2.88 43.18
N ALA A 88 34.85 -2.37 43.10
CA ALA A 88 36.05 -2.93 43.74
C ALA A 88 36.17 -2.32 45.17
N PRO A 89 37.02 -2.81 46.13
CA PRO A 89 38.29 -3.49 45.86
C PRO A 89 38.78 -4.59 46.84
N ASN A 90 39.88 -5.20 46.39
CA ASN A 90 40.98 -5.85 47.13
C ASN A 90 40.84 -7.28 47.65
N GLY A 91 41.77 -8.12 47.18
CA GLY A 91 42.17 -9.35 47.88
C GLY A 91 42.65 -10.49 46.98
N SER A 92 43.83 -10.32 46.38
CA SER A 92 44.80 -11.36 45.96
C SER A 92 44.34 -12.82 45.81
N GLN A 93 44.44 -13.39 44.60
CA GLN A 93 45.35 -14.53 44.29
C GLN A 93 45.28 -14.94 42.81
N PRO A 94 46.35 -15.57 42.26
CA PRO A 94 46.48 -15.81 40.83
C PRO A 94 46.14 -17.26 40.46
N VAL A 95 45.05 -17.49 39.73
CA VAL A 95 44.90 -18.75 38.96
C VAL A 95 44.34 -18.47 37.57
N LYS A 96 45.19 -18.76 36.60
CA LYS A 96 44.93 -18.82 35.16
C LYS A 96 43.66 -19.62 34.86
N ARG A 97 42.66 -19.00 34.23
CA ARG A 97 41.77 -19.71 33.31
C ARG A 97 41.23 -18.77 32.23
N LYS A 98 41.52 -19.16 30.99
CA LYS A 98 41.11 -18.55 29.72
C LYS A 98 39.58 -18.55 29.62
N THR A 99 38.95 -17.40 29.35
CA THR A 99 37.56 -17.35 28.85
C THR A 99 37.34 -16.17 27.91
N LYS A 100 37.46 -16.50 26.62
CA LYS A 100 36.63 -16.11 25.46
C LYS A 100 35.81 -14.81 25.57
N LYS A 101 36.33 -13.79 24.88
CA LYS A 101 35.67 -12.55 24.44
C LYS A 101 34.47 -12.90 23.53
N LYS A 102 33.25 -12.48 23.87
CA LYS A 102 32.07 -12.53 22.98
C LYS A 102 31.80 -11.13 22.43
N PRO A 103 31.78 -10.91 21.10
CA PRO A 103 31.39 -9.64 20.51
C PRO A 103 29.86 -9.50 20.55
N ASN A 104 29.39 -8.34 20.99
CA ASN A 104 27.99 -7.95 21.01
C ASN A 104 27.69 -7.20 19.72
N ASP A 105 27.11 -7.90 18.73
CA ASP A 105 26.73 -7.35 17.44
C ASP A 105 25.20 -7.39 17.36
N LYS A 106 24.53 -6.27 17.67
CA LYS A 106 23.12 -6.07 17.34
C LYS A 106 23.05 -5.60 15.88
N ARG A 107 23.31 -6.53 14.98
CA ARG A 107 22.96 -6.41 13.56
C ARG A 107 21.44 -6.46 13.48
N THR A 108 20.81 -5.34 13.10
CA THR A 108 19.46 -5.38 12.51
C THR A 108 19.49 -6.43 11.41
N ASP A 109 18.49 -7.33 11.38
CA ASP A 109 18.35 -8.39 10.38
C ASP A 109 18.59 -7.79 8.99
N ALA A 110 19.82 -7.97 8.50
CA ALA A 110 20.21 -7.47 7.21
C ALA A 110 19.43 -8.33 6.23
N VAL A 111 18.42 -7.72 5.59
CA VAL A 111 17.71 -8.34 4.47
C VAL A 111 18.80 -8.87 3.53
N ASP A 112 18.78 -10.17 3.28
CA ASP A 112 19.73 -10.83 2.40
C ASP A 112 19.40 -10.45 0.94
N LEU A 113 19.84 -9.25 0.58
CA LEU A 113 19.59 -8.62 -0.72
C LEU A 113 20.25 -9.43 -1.83
N GLU A 114 21.32 -10.15 -1.55
CA GLU A 114 22.00 -11.00 -2.51
C GLU A 114 21.11 -12.19 -2.89
N ALA A 115 20.57 -12.90 -1.89
CA ALA A 115 19.65 -14.01 -2.14
C ALA A 115 18.38 -13.55 -2.89
N ILE A 116 17.86 -12.37 -2.58
CA ILE A 116 16.71 -11.79 -3.27
C ILE A 116 17.03 -11.45 -4.74
N LEU A 117 18.22 -10.96 -5.03
CA LEU A 117 18.65 -10.62 -6.38
C LEU A 117 19.00 -11.87 -7.21
N GLU A 118 19.59 -12.89 -6.59
CA GLU A 118 19.81 -14.19 -7.22
C GLU A 118 18.49 -14.87 -7.62
N ASP A 119 17.43 -14.77 -6.81
CA ASP A 119 16.09 -15.29 -7.16
C ASP A 119 15.49 -14.62 -8.40
N ILE A 120 15.78 -13.33 -8.64
CA ILE A 120 15.33 -12.63 -9.86
C ILE A 120 16.13 -13.13 -11.08
N ASN A 121 17.45 -13.25 -10.95
CA ASN A 121 18.34 -13.61 -12.06
C ASN A 121 18.25 -15.09 -12.44
N GLY A 122 17.93 -15.98 -11.49
CA GLY A 122 17.78 -17.41 -11.73
C GLY A 122 16.55 -17.80 -12.54
N ARG A 123 15.64 -16.86 -12.84
CA ARG A 123 14.37 -17.14 -13.53
C ARG A 123 14.52 -16.99 -15.04
N PRO A 124 14.37 -18.07 -15.83
CA PRO A 124 14.60 -18.07 -17.27
C PRO A 124 13.66 -17.15 -18.05
N GLU A 125 12.54 -16.77 -17.45
CA GLU A 125 11.52 -15.87 -18.04
C GLU A 125 12.02 -14.43 -18.20
N PHE A 126 13.08 -14.03 -17.50
CA PHE A 126 13.71 -12.71 -17.64
C PHE A 126 14.90 -12.70 -18.62
N ALA A 127 15.30 -13.85 -19.17
CA ALA A 127 16.43 -13.95 -20.10
C ALA A 127 16.22 -13.18 -21.42
N CYS A 128 14.97 -12.86 -21.77
CA CYS A 128 14.64 -12.08 -22.98
C CYS A 128 14.71 -10.56 -22.77
N VAL A 129 14.87 -10.07 -21.53
CA VAL A 129 15.01 -8.64 -21.27
C VAL A 129 16.49 -8.36 -20.94
N PRO A 130 17.24 -7.60 -21.77
CA PRO A 130 18.69 -7.36 -21.60
C PRO A 130 19.03 -6.44 -20.40
N VAL A 131 18.29 -6.54 -19.30
CA VAL A 131 18.22 -5.55 -18.20
C VAL A 131 18.90 -6.04 -16.91
N SER A 132 19.12 -7.34 -16.73
CA SER A 132 19.61 -7.94 -15.46
C SER A 132 20.98 -7.39 -15.01
N ASP A 133 21.91 -7.16 -15.93
CA ASP A 133 23.24 -6.66 -15.59
C ASP A 133 23.21 -5.24 -15.03
N SER A 134 22.20 -4.44 -15.41
CA SER A 134 22.08 -3.04 -15.00
C SER A 134 21.49 -2.86 -13.60
N LEU A 135 20.53 -3.69 -13.21
CA LEU A 135 19.88 -3.60 -11.88
C LEU A 135 20.86 -4.03 -10.79
N PHE A 136 21.47 -5.21 -10.96
CA PHE A 136 22.37 -5.77 -9.96
C PHE A 136 23.60 -4.89 -9.75
N SER A 137 24.26 -4.47 -10.85
CA SER A 137 25.43 -3.59 -10.76
C SER A 137 25.12 -2.23 -10.13
N SER A 138 23.96 -1.65 -10.45
CA SER A 138 23.53 -0.37 -9.86
C SER A 138 23.24 -0.50 -8.36
N PHE A 139 22.59 -1.58 -7.95
CA PHE A 139 22.27 -1.84 -6.55
C PHE A 139 23.52 -2.20 -5.73
N SER A 140 24.42 -3.02 -6.27
CA SER A 140 25.72 -3.34 -5.66
C SER A 140 26.56 -2.08 -5.45
N ALA A 141 26.64 -1.19 -6.47
CA ALA A 141 27.33 0.09 -6.34
C ALA A 141 26.71 0.98 -5.25
N PHE A 142 25.37 1.01 -5.16
CA PHE A 142 24.67 1.72 -4.09
C PHE A 142 24.98 1.13 -2.70
N GLN A 143 24.99 -0.20 -2.57
CA GLN A 143 25.26 -0.88 -1.30
C GLN A 143 26.72 -0.69 -0.84
N GLN A 144 27.68 -0.74 -1.76
CA GLN A 144 29.08 -0.42 -1.47
C GLN A 144 29.23 1.04 -1.01
N LEU A 145 28.56 1.98 -1.68
CA LEU A 145 28.63 3.38 -1.27
C LEU A 145 27.96 3.62 0.09
N THR A 146 26.78 3.05 0.34
CA THR A 146 26.09 3.22 1.63
C THR A 146 26.84 2.57 2.78
N SER A 147 27.45 1.39 2.59
CA SER A 147 28.27 0.74 3.62
C SER A 147 29.53 1.52 3.97
N THR A 148 30.22 2.12 2.99
CA THR A 148 31.36 3.01 3.25
C THR A 148 30.94 4.30 3.95
N LEU A 149 29.78 4.86 3.61
CA LEU A 149 29.22 6.04 4.29
C LEU A 149 28.76 5.76 5.73
N LEU A 150 28.24 4.56 6.00
CA LEU A 150 27.84 4.13 7.35
C LEU A 150 29.04 3.86 8.26
N SER A 151 30.15 3.39 7.69
CA SER A 151 31.37 3.07 8.45
C SER A 151 32.21 4.29 8.81
N SER A 152 31.93 5.44 8.18
CA SER A 152 32.66 6.68 8.41
C SER A 152 31.95 7.55 9.44
N ASP A 153 32.57 7.75 10.60
CA ASP A 153 32.10 8.72 11.60
C ASP A 153 32.26 10.18 11.11
N ALA A 154 33.00 10.39 10.02
CA ALA A 154 33.22 11.71 9.45
C ALA A 154 31.93 12.30 8.85
N ALA A 155 31.77 13.62 8.95
CA ALA A 155 30.63 14.30 8.36
C ALA A 155 30.58 14.10 6.84
N VAL A 156 29.44 13.61 6.34
CA VAL A 156 29.22 13.38 4.91
C VAL A 156 29.39 14.68 4.12
N THR A 157 30.34 14.66 3.18
CA THR A 157 30.68 15.79 2.32
C THR A 157 29.60 16.03 1.26
N ALA A 158 29.56 17.24 0.68
CA ALA A 158 28.62 17.55 -0.40
C ALA A 158 28.83 16.66 -1.64
N ALA A 159 30.09 16.35 -1.96
CA ALA A 159 30.44 15.43 -3.06
C ALA A 159 29.89 14.01 -2.81
N GLN A 160 30.01 13.50 -1.58
CA GLN A 160 29.45 12.20 -1.19
C GLN A 160 27.92 12.17 -1.30
N ARG A 161 27.23 13.26 -0.91
CA ARG A 161 25.76 13.35 -1.09
C ARG A 161 25.36 13.35 -2.56
N SER A 162 26.09 14.07 -3.41
CA SER A 162 25.84 14.09 -4.86
C SER A 162 26.06 12.71 -5.48
N LEU A 163 27.14 12.01 -5.07
CA LEU A 163 27.43 10.65 -5.52
C LEU A 163 26.36 9.66 -5.03
N LEU A 164 25.89 9.80 -3.79
CA LEU A 164 24.80 8.98 -3.24
C LEU A 164 23.50 9.21 -4.00
N LEU A 165 23.15 10.47 -4.29
CA LEU A 165 21.98 10.78 -5.10
C LEU A 165 22.10 10.14 -6.49
N SER A 166 23.24 10.30 -7.17
CA SER A 166 23.49 9.75 -8.50
C SER A 166 23.36 8.23 -8.55
N THR A 167 23.96 7.53 -7.59
CA THR A 167 23.88 6.06 -7.47
C THR A 167 22.46 5.60 -7.12
N THR A 168 21.76 6.28 -6.22
CA THR A 168 20.35 6.00 -5.88
C THR A 168 19.46 6.19 -7.10
N THR A 169 19.60 7.30 -7.83
CA THR A 169 18.85 7.58 -9.06
C THR A 169 19.09 6.51 -10.13
N ARG A 170 20.34 6.07 -10.30
CA ARG A 170 20.65 4.99 -11.25
C ARG A 170 19.97 3.68 -10.86
N ALA A 171 20.03 3.30 -9.58
CA ALA A 171 19.37 2.10 -9.08
C ALA A 171 17.83 2.18 -9.21
N LEU A 172 17.23 3.34 -8.95
CA LEU A 172 15.80 3.57 -9.13
C LEU A 172 15.38 3.50 -10.62
N ASN A 173 16.18 4.06 -11.53
CA ASN A 173 15.90 3.97 -12.96
C ASN A 173 16.07 2.54 -13.48
N ALA A 174 17.02 1.76 -12.95
CA ALA A 174 17.13 0.33 -13.25
C ALA A 174 15.94 -0.48 -12.69
N ALA A 175 15.45 -0.13 -11.49
CA ALA A 175 14.22 -0.73 -10.97
C ALA A 175 13.01 -0.37 -11.85
N ALA A 176 12.93 0.88 -12.33
CA ALA A 176 11.88 1.34 -13.23
C ALA A 176 11.92 0.65 -14.60
N SER A 177 13.11 0.36 -15.14
CA SER A 177 13.23 -0.36 -16.41
C SER A 177 12.79 -1.82 -16.32
N VAL A 178 12.91 -2.46 -15.15
CA VAL A 178 12.31 -3.78 -14.88
C VAL A 178 10.80 -3.66 -14.64
N LEU A 179 10.36 -2.61 -13.96
CA LEU A 179 8.95 -2.37 -13.65
C LEU A 179 8.10 -2.16 -14.91
N HIS A 180 8.57 -1.34 -15.85
CA HIS A 180 7.80 -0.97 -17.05
C HIS A 180 7.28 -2.18 -17.86
N PRO A 181 8.09 -3.17 -18.29
CA PRO A 181 7.60 -4.36 -18.99
C PRO A 181 6.67 -5.20 -18.11
N ILE A 182 6.88 -5.23 -16.79
CA ILE A 182 5.96 -5.92 -15.87
C ILE A 182 4.60 -5.21 -15.76
N LEU A 183 4.51 -3.91 -15.98
CA LEU A 183 3.23 -3.19 -15.95
C LEU A 183 2.52 -3.19 -17.32
N THR A 184 3.28 -3.29 -18.41
CA THR A 184 2.78 -3.12 -19.79
C THR A 184 2.62 -4.43 -20.57
N SER A 185 3.44 -5.44 -20.30
CA SER A 185 3.40 -6.72 -21.01
C SER A 185 2.21 -7.56 -20.57
N THR A 186 1.58 -8.24 -21.51
CA THR A 186 0.54 -9.27 -21.27
C THR A 186 1.06 -10.68 -21.51
N GLU A 187 2.30 -10.82 -22.01
CA GLU A 187 2.83 -12.09 -22.53
C GLU A 187 3.62 -12.90 -21.50
N THR A 188 4.15 -12.26 -20.46
CA THR A 188 4.92 -12.94 -19.41
C THR A 188 4.02 -13.68 -18.43
N PRO A 189 4.40 -14.90 -17.99
CA PRO A 189 3.60 -15.69 -17.06
C PRO A 189 3.41 -14.94 -15.74
N VAL A 190 2.18 -14.94 -15.25
CA VAL A 190 1.74 -13.96 -14.25
C VAL A 190 2.29 -14.25 -12.84
N SER A 191 2.66 -15.50 -12.54
CA SER A 191 3.22 -15.91 -11.24
C SER A 191 4.59 -15.27 -10.96
N SER A 192 5.46 -15.17 -11.97
CA SER A 192 6.78 -14.55 -11.79
C SER A 192 6.69 -13.04 -11.64
N ARG A 193 5.75 -12.39 -12.35
CA ARG A 193 5.50 -10.95 -12.24
C ARG A 193 5.14 -10.53 -10.81
N ALA A 194 4.28 -11.29 -10.14
CA ALA A 194 3.88 -10.98 -8.76
C ALA A 194 5.07 -11.01 -7.80
N SER A 195 5.91 -12.05 -7.87
CA SER A 195 7.14 -12.12 -7.07
C SER A 195 8.13 -11.01 -7.42
N THR A 196 8.30 -10.68 -8.70
CA THR A 196 9.21 -9.60 -9.09
C THR A 196 8.73 -8.24 -8.60
N LEU A 197 7.42 -7.96 -8.63
CA LEU A 197 6.86 -6.74 -8.03
C LEU A 197 7.11 -6.69 -6.52
N GLN A 198 6.95 -7.81 -5.82
CA GLN A 198 7.25 -7.89 -4.39
C GLN A 198 8.73 -7.63 -4.10
N THR A 199 9.62 -8.21 -4.88
CA THR A 199 11.07 -7.96 -4.76
C THR A 199 11.41 -6.50 -5.05
N LEU A 200 10.85 -5.92 -6.12
CA LEU A 200 11.00 -4.49 -6.42
C LEU A 200 10.48 -3.62 -5.27
N ALA A 201 9.42 -4.02 -4.58
CA ALA A 201 8.90 -3.28 -3.42
C ALA A 201 9.93 -3.22 -2.28
N VAL A 202 10.58 -4.34 -1.98
CA VAL A 202 11.65 -4.41 -0.97
C VAL A 202 12.85 -3.57 -1.39
N LEU A 203 13.30 -3.70 -2.65
CA LEU A 203 14.46 -2.99 -3.17
C LEU A 203 14.23 -1.47 -3.20
N VAL A 204 13.10 -1.01 -3.74
CA VAL A 204 12.77 0.42 -3.82
C VAL A 204 12.62 1.01 -2.42
N ASN A 205 11.93 0.31 -1.50
CA ASN A 205 11.86 0.73 -0.10
C ASN A 205 13.27 0.88 0.49
N HIS A 206 14.13 -0.13 0.33
CA HIS A 206 15.50 -0.09 0.83
C HIS A 206 16.30 1.09 0.26
N LEU A 207 16.25 1.31 -1.06
CA LEU A 207 16.94 2.43 -1.72
C LEU A 207 16.52 3.77 -1.11
N VAL A 208 15.22 3.97 -0.93
CA VAL A 208 14.66 5.21 -0.41
C VAL A 208 14.99 5.36 1.09
N THR A 209 14.73 4.34 1.90
CA THR A 209 14.98 4.39 3.36
C THR A 209 16.46 4.57 3.69
N SER A 210 17.36 3.97 2.91
CA SER A 210 18.80 4.03 3.16
C SER A 210 19.41 5.34 2.66
N SER A 211 18.91 5.93 1.57
CA SER A 211 19.45 7.18 1.02
C SER A 211 18.95 8.44 1.73
N LEU A 212 17.68 8.48 2.13
CA LEU A 212 17.04 9.66 2.71
C LEU A 212 17.75 10.24 3.94
N PRO A 213 18.17 9.45 4.95
CA PRO A 213 18.84 10.00 6.13
C PRO A 213 20.10 10.81 5.80
N PHE A 214 20.87 10.37 4.80
CA PHE A 214 22.10 11.05 4.38
C PHE A 214 21.83 12.35 3.61
N LEU A 215 20.73 12.37 2.83
CA LEU A 215 20.30 13.54 2.09
C LEU A 215 19.66 14.58 3.00
N LEU A 216 18.93 14.16 4.02
CA LEU A 216 18.21 15.05 4.95
C LEU A 216 19.06 15.56 6.11
N ARG A 217 20.22 14.94 6.40
CA ARG A 217 21.07 15.31 7.53
C ARG A 217 21.54 16.77 7.41
N LYS A 218 20.91 17.66 8.18
CA LYS A 218 21.32 19.07 8.30
C LYS A 218 22.75 19.15 8.82
N ARG A 219 23.57 20.02 8.21
CA ARG A 219 24.93 20.29 8.70
C ARG A 219 24.81 21.09 10.00
N LYS A 220 25.44 20.61 11.08
CA LYS A 220 25.39 21.24 12.42
C LYS A 220 26.10 22.61 12.50
N HIS A 221 26.87 23.01 11.49
CA HIS A 221 27.56 24.30 11.50
C HIS A 221 26.69 25.38 10.85
N GLY A 222 26.38 26.43 11.65
CA GLY A 222 25.45 27.53 11.38
C GLY A 222 25.78 28.47 10.22
N THR A 223 26.15 27.92 9.07
CA THR A 223 26.17 28.66 7.81
C THR A 223 24.81 28.49 7.12
N ASN A 224 24.20 29.62 6.72
CA ASN A 224 22.87 29.73 6.10
C ASN A 224 22.78 29.05 4.71
N GLN A 225 22.99 27.73 4.60
CA GLN A 225 22.85 26.96 3.35
C GLN A 225 21.61 26.02 3.32
N PRO A 226 20.37 26.53 3.40
CA PRO A 226 19.17 25.71 3.20
C PRO A 226 18.94 25.34 1.72
N ALA A 227 19.46 26.10 0.75
CA ALA A 227 19.09 25.97 -0.66
C ALA A 227 19.59 24.68 -1.34
N THR A 228 20.82 24.22 -1.06
CA THR A 228 21.43 23.11 -1.79
C THR A 228 20.90 21.73 -1.37
N VAL A 229 20.56 21.54 -0.10
CA VAL A 229 20.01 20.26 0.38
C VAL A 229 18.62 20.03 -0.23
N SER A 230 17.84 21.11 -0.36
CA SER A 230 16.51 21.05 -0.96
C SER A 230 16.54 20.60 -2.42
N SER A 231 17.53 21.04 -3.20
CA SER A 231 17.61 20.68 -4.62
C SER A 231 17.97 19.20 -4.86
N LEU A 232 18.81 18.59 -4.02
CA LEU A 232 19.15 17.17 -4.13
C LEU A 232 17.96 16.28 -3.80
N LEU A 233 17.20 16.64 -2.76
CA LEU A 233 16.01 15.88 -2.38
C LEU A 233 14.91 16.03 -3.42
N ASN A 234 14.68 17.24 -3.95
CA ASN A 234 13.72 17.45 -5.04
C ASN A 234 14.04 16.56 -6.24
N LYS A 235 15.32 16.46 -6.63
CA LYS A 235 15.74 15.54 -7.69
C LYS A 235 15.43 14.07 -7.38
N LEU A 236 15.64 13.62 -6.14
CA LEU A 236 15.27 12.25 -5.75
C LEU A 236 13.76 12.05 -5.83
N LEU A 237 12.98 13.00 -5.31
CA LEU A 237 11.52 12.98 -5.32
C LEU A 237 10.99 12.95 -6.75
N ASP A 238 11.55 13.76 -7.65
CA ASP A 238 11.20 13.79 -9.06
C ASP A 238 11.44 12.43 -9.72
N VAL A 239 12.55 11.75 -9.41
CA VAL A 239 12.84 10.42 -9.94
C VAL A 239 11.85 9.39 -9.40
N VAL A 240 11.58 9.37 -8.08
CA VAL A 240 10.63 8.40 -7.51
C VAL A 240 9.21 8.65 -8.02
N LEU A 241 8.80 9.91 -8.15
CA LEU A 241 7.51 10.29 -8.69
C LEU A 241 7.35 9.84 -10.15
N ASN A 242 8.29 10.22 -11.01
CA ASN A 242 8.13 10.03 -12.45
C ASN A 242 8.49 8.60 -12.91
N SER A 243 9.48 7.97 -12.28
CA SER A 243 9.95 6.64 -12.70
C SER A 243 9.23 5.49 -11.99
N ILE A 244 8.64 5.72 -10.80
CA ILE A 244 8.02 4.65 -10.00
C ILE A 244 6.54 4.95 -9.71
N LEU A 245 6.22 6.02 -8.96
CA LEU A 245 4.86 6.22 -8.44
C LEU A 245 3.82 6.49 -9.54
N SER A 246 4.12 7.38 -10.49
CA SER A 246 3.20 7.69 -11.59
C SER A 246 2.91 6.48 -12.48
N PRO A 247 3.92 5.72 -12.97
CA PRO A 247 3.68 4.48 -13.71
C PRO A 247 2.82 3.46 -12.96
N LEU A 248 3.01 3.32 -11.64
CA LEU A 248 2.18 2.40 -10.83
C LEU A 248 0.72 2.84 -10.83
N VAL A 249 0.44 4.13 -10.60
CA VAL A 249 -0.93 4.67 -10.62
C VAL A 249 -1.56 4.52 -12.00
N GLU A 250 -0.83 4.82 -13.07
CA GLU A 250 -1.29 4.73 -14.45
C GLU A 250 -1.56 3.28 -14.89
N SER A 251 -0.80 2.32 -14.34
CA SER A 251 -0.96 0.90 -14.65
C SER A 251 -2.22 0.25 -14.08
N ILE A 252 -2.89 0.87 -13.09
CA ILE A 252 -4.06 0.27 -12.44
C ILE A 252 -5.16 0.01 -13.47
N SER A 253 -5.47 0.98 -14.34
CA SER A 253 -6.50 0.85 -15.38
C SER A 253 -6.26 -0.32 -16.36
N PRO A 254 -5.10 -0.40 -17.05
CA PRO A 254 -4.83 -1.52 -17.95
C PRO A 254 -4.74 -2.86 -17.22
N LEU A 255 -4.25 -2.91 -15.97
CA LEU A 255 -4.21 -4.14 -15.18
C LEU A 255 -5.61 -4.62 -14.79
N SER A 256 -6.49 -3.71 -14.37
CA SER A 256 -7.92 -4.01 -14.13
C SER A 256 -8.60 -4.51 -15.39
N HIS A 257 -8.31 -3.89 -16.54
CA HIS A 257 -8.81 -4.34 -17.83
C HIS A 257 -8.37 -5.76 -18.16
N HIS A 258 -7.07 -6.02 -18.09
CA HIS A 258 -6.50 -7.32 -18.40
C HIS A 258 -7.04 -8.42 -17.47
N TYR A 259 -7.07 -8.17 -16.15
CA TYR A 259 -7.56 -9.14 -15.17
C TYR A 259 -9.03 -9.50 -15.41
N LEU A 260 -9.91 -8.50 -15.60
CA LEU A 260 -11.33 -8.73 -15.79
C LEU A 260 -11.66 -9.32 -17.16
N ALA A 261 -10.91 -8.97 -18.21
CA ALA A 261 -11.05 -9.60 -19.53
C ALA A 261 -10.69 -11.09 -19.49
N LEU A 262 -9.69 -11.48 -18.70
CA LEU A 262 -9.34 -12.89 -18.48
C LEU A 262 -10.36 -13.62 -17.59
N LEU A 263 -10.93 -12.94 -16.60
CA LEU A 263 -11.93 -13.51 -15.69
C LEU A 263 -13.28 -13.74 -16.38
N PHE A 264 -13.62 -12.89 -17.34
CA PHE A 264 -14.85 -12.94 -18.13
C PHE A 264 -14.53 -13.08 -19.62
N PRO A 265 -14.07 -14.25 -20.10
CA PRO A 265 -13.81 -14.44 -21.51
C PRO A 265 -15.14 -14.44 -22.31
N PRO A 266 -15.16 -13.93 -23.55
CA PRO A 266 -16.37 -13.87 -24.37
C PRO A 266 -16.88 -15.26 -24.75
N THR A 267 -16.01 -16.27 -24.74
CA THR A 267 -16.35 -17.67 -25.02
C THR A 267 -16.01 -18.53 -23.81
N SER A 268 -16.78 -19.60 -23.61
CA SER A 268 -16.59 -20.60 -22.54
C SER A 268 -15.33 -21.44 -22.79
N SER A 269 -14.15 -20.83 -22.76
CA SER A 269 -12.89 -21.57 -22.68
C SER A 269 -12.64 -21.94 -21.21
N LYS A 270 -12.06 -23.12 -20.98
CA LYS A 270 -11.58 -23.52 -19.64
C LYS A 270 -10.32 -22.71 -19.33
N ALA A 271 -10.50 -21.43 -19.02
CA ALA A 271 -9.40 -20.53 -18.67
C ALA A 271 -8.89 -20.88 -17.26
N THR A 272 -7.56 -20.92 -17.11
CA THR A 272 -6.91 -20.91 -15.80
C THR A 272 -7.24 -19.61 -15.09
N LEU A 273 -7.44 -19.65 -13.77
CA LEU A 273 -7.74 -18.45 -12.99
C LEU A 273 -6.59 -17.42 -13.17
N PRO A 274 -6.88 -16.20 -13.64
CA PRO A 274 -5.84 -15.18 -13.80
C PRO A 274 -5.29 -14.77 -12.45
N VAL A 275 -3.97 -14.56 -12.37
CA VAL A 275 -3.32 -14.01 -11.17
C VAL A 275 -3.53 -12.50 -11.16
N ASP A 276 -3.91 -11.96 -10.00
CA ASP A 276 -4.15 -10.54 -9.81
C ASP A 276 -2.86 -9.81 -9.39
N LEU A 277 -2.37 -8.90 -10.23
CA LEU A 277 -1.18 -8.08 -9.97
C LEU A 277 -1.48 -6.78 -9.22
N ARG A 278 -2.74 -6.33 -9.17
CA ARG A 278 -3.11 -5.01 -8.62
C ARG A 278 -2.75 -4.88 -7.12
N PRO A 279 -2.94 -5.92 -6.27
CA PRO A 279 -2.47 -5.86 -4.89
C PRO A 279 -0.96 -5.68 -4.75
N ALA A 280 -0.16 -6.34 -5.60
CA ALA A 280 1.29 -6.20 -5.59
C ALA A 280 1.73 -4.80 -6.05
N VAL A 281 1.03 -4.21 -7.03
CA VAL A 281 1.23 -2.81 -7.44
C VAL A 281 0.94 -1.84 -6.30
N LEU A 282 -0.16 -2.02 -5.56
CA LEU A 282 -0.47 -1.21 -4.38
C LEU A 282 0.59 -1.36 -3.29
N GLN A 283 1.08 -2.57 -3.05
CA GLN A 283 2.13 -2.83 -2.07
C GLN A 283 3.44 -2.13 -2.45
N LEU A 284 3.85 -2.22 -3.72
CA LEU A 284 5.02 -1.51 -4.24
C LEU A 284 4.85 0.01 -4.13
N PHE A 285 3.68 0.54 -4.48
CA PHE A 285 3.36 1.96 -4.30
C PHE A 285 3.53 2.38 -2.83
N GLN A 286 2.94 1.63 -1.89
CA GLN A 286 3.04 1.92 -0.46
C GLN A 286 4.48 1.86 0.04
N SER A 287 5.24 0.87 -0.42
CA SER A 287 6.64 0.65 -0.04
C SER A 287 7.56 1.78 -0.54
N ALA A 288 7.28 2.33 -1.72
CA ALA A 288 8.00 3.48 -2.26
C ALA A 288 7.58 4.81 -1.60
N PHE A 289 6.29 4.97 -1.31
CA PHE A 289 5.71 6.23 -0.83
C PHE A 289 5.92 6.47 0.68
N SER A 290 5.75 5.44 1.51
CA SER A 290 5.77 5.56 2.98
C SER A 290 7.08 6.16 3.54
N PRO A 291 8.28 5.75 3.07
CA PRO A 291 9.53 6.33 3.57
C PRO A 291 9.67 7.82 3.23
N LEU A 292 9.22 8.24 2.04
CA LEU A 292 9.32 9.63 1.59
C LEU A 292 8.48 10.56 2.48
N VAL A 293 7.25 10.14 2.77
CA VAL A 293 6.32 10.87 3.64
C VAL A 293 6.84 10.94 5.08
N SER A 294 7.46 9.87 5.56
CA SER A 294 7.96 9.81 6.95
C SER A 294 9.20 10.66 7.16
N ALA A 295 9.98 10.91 6.12
CA ALA A 295 11.32 11.48 6.27
C ALA A 295 11.33 13.00 6.41
N SER A 296 10.39 13.74 5.80
CA SER A 296 10.39 15.20 5.89
C SER A 296 9.02 15.84 5.65
N SER A 297 8.53 16.56 6.66
CA SER A 297 7.27 17.32 6.60
C SER A 297 7.27 18.43 5.54
N ALA A 298 8.45 18.98 5.23
CA ALA A 298 8.58 20.09 4.28
C ALA A 298 8.25 19.70 2.83
N TYR A 299 8.48 18.44 2.47
CA TYR A 299 8.23 17.92 1.11
C TYR A 299 7.00 17.02 1.06
N GLU A 300 6.56 16.54 2.22
CA GLU A 300 5.35 15.74 2.37
C GLU A 300 4.16 16.39 1.67
N THR A 301 3.96 17.70 1.82
CA THR A 301 2.83 18.43 1.21
C THR A 301 2.90 18.42 -0.31
N ASN A 302 4.05 18.78 -0.88
CA ASN A 302 4.26 18.80 -2.32
C ASN A 302 4.16 17.39 -2.93
N LEU A 303 4.77 16.40 -2.28
CA LEU A 303 4.72 15.01 -2.73
C LEU A 303 3.30 14.46 -2.72
N ARG A 304 2.58 14.61 -1.59
CA ARG A 304 1.16 14.19 -1.48
C ARG A 304 0.31 14.92 -2.51
N ALA A 305 0.49 16.22 -2.70
CA ALA A 305 -0.25 17.00 -3.68
C ALA A 305 -0.03 16.51 -5.12
N THR A 306 1.22 16.29 -5.53
CA THR A 306 1.56 15.80 -6.87
C THR A 306 0.95 14.42 -7.13
N VAL A 307 1.13 13.48 -6.18
CA VAL A 307 0.55 12.14 -6.32
C VAL A 307 -0.99 12.20 -6.35
N THR A 308 -1.59 13.04 -5.50
CA THR A 308 -3.05 13.26 -5.49
C THR A 308 -3.52 13.75 -6.84
N LEU A 309 -2.88 14.77 -7.43
CA LEU A 309 -3.25 15.29 -8.74
C LEU A 309 -3.09 14.24 -9.84
N THR A 310 -2.04 13.40 -9.80
CA THR A 310 -1.90 12.28 -10.72
C THR A 310 -3.07 11.30 -10.61
N VAL A 311 -3.45 10.92 -9.39
CA VAL A 311 -4.58 10.00 -9.15
C VAL A 311 -5.91 10.61 -9.56
N LEU A 312 -6.16 11.89 -9.25
CA LEU A 312 -7.37 12.60 -9.64
C LEU A 312 -7.47 12.74 -11.16
N ARG A 313 -6.36 12.98 -11.86
CA ARG A 313 -6.34 12.97 -13.32
C ARG A 313 -6.73 11.60 -13.88
N GLN A 314 -6.23 10.51 -13.30
CA GLN A 314 -6.64 9.16 -13.72
C GLN A 314 -8.13 8.89 -13.43
N LEU A 315 -8.64 9.34 -12.28
CA LEU A 315 -10.07 9.27 -11.97
C LEU A 315 -10.92 10.09 -12.95
N GLU A 316 -10.49 11.29 -13.33
CA GLU A 316 -11.18 12.10 -14.36
C GLU A 316 -11.19 11.41 -15.73
N ASN A 317 -10.11 10.70 -16.09
CA ASN A 317 -10.00 9.95 -17.35
C ASN A 317 -10.97 8.75 -17.40
N LEU A 318 -11.38 8.19 -16.26
CA LEU A 318 -12.39 7.12 -16.21
C LEU A 318 -13.80 7.59 -16.63
N PHE A 319 -14.06 8.89 -16.54
CA PHE A 319 -15.36 9.48 -16.87
C PHE A 319 -15.22 10.52 -17.98
N PRO A 320 -15.02 10.08 -19.24
CA PRO A 320 -14.94 10.99 -20.37
C PRO A 320 -16.22 11.85 -20.45
N PRO A 321 -16.11 13.10 -20.94
CA PRO A 321 -17.28 13.96 -21.09
C PRO A 321 -18.34 13.27 -21.95
N ARG A 322 -19.58 13.25 -21.45
CA ARG A 322 -20.70 12.60 -22.12
C ARG A 322 -20.90 13.23 -23.49
N ARG A 323 -20.84 12.41 -24.55
CA ARG A 323 -21.19 12.85 -25.90
C ARG A 323 -22.73 13.00 -25.97
N PRO A 324 -23.25 14.15 -26.44
CA PRO A 324 -24.69 14.45 -26.42
C PRO A 324 -25.55 13.46 -27.25
N ASN A 325 -24.94 12.75 -28.21
CA ASN A 325 -25.63 11.85 -29.14
C ASN A 325 -25.39 10.36 -28.86
N ASN A 326 -24.98 9.98 -27.64
CA ASN A 326 -24.82 8.56 -27.31
C ASN A 326 -26.20 7.91 -27.19
N THR A 327 -26.71 7.43 -28.32
CA THR A 327 -27.71 6.38 -28.37
C THR A 327 -27.28 5.26 -27.42
N ARG A 328 -28.22 4.77 -26.60
CA ARG A 328 -27.96 3.71 -25.62
C ARG A 328 -27.24 2.56 -26.33
N LEU A 329 -25.97 2.36 -26.01
CA LEU A 329 -25.19 1.30 -26.64
C LEU A 329 -25.82 -0.05 -26.27
N PRO A 330 -25.90 -0.99 -27.22
CA PRO A 330 -26.39 -2.32 -26.93
C PRO A 330 -25.54 -2.99 -25.84
N TRP A 331 -26.18 -3.85 -25.08
CA TRP A 331 -25.60 -4.59 -23.96
C TRP A 331 -24.67 -5.70 -24.46
N THR A 332 -23.54 -5.32 -25.02
CA THR A 332 -22.51 -6.28 -25.39
C THR A 332 -21.77 -6.74 -24.14
N HIS A 333 -21.22 -7.95 -24.20
CA HIS A 333 -20.33 -8.50 -23.18
C HIS A 333 -19.19 -7.51 -22.85
N ASP A 334 -18.56 -6.94 -23.89
CA ASP A 334 -17.44 -6.02 -23.74
C ASP A 334 -17.83 -4.73 -23.03
N ASN A 335 -19.04 -4.20 -23.29
CA ASN A 335 -19.55 -3.03 -22.58
C ASN A 335 -19.71 -3.32 -21.07
N ARG A 336 -20.18 -4.52 -20.73
CA ARG A 336 -20.33 -4.95 -19.32
C ARG A 336 -18.97 -5.11 -18.63
N VAL A 337 -18.02 -5.76 -19.30
CA VAL A 337 -16.65 -5.91 -18.77
C VAL A 337 -16.00 -4.54 -18.61
N ASN A 338 -16.11 -3.65 -19.60
CA ASN A 338 -15.59 -2.28 -19.49
C ASN A 338 -16.21 -1.48 -18.34
N GLY A 339 -17.51 -1.65 -18.07
CA GLY A 339 -18.16 -1.08 -16.89
C GLY A 339 -17.54 -1.59 -15.57
N LEU A 340 -17.29 -2.89 -15.47
CA LEU A 340 -16.60 -3.49 -14.31
C LEU A 340 -15.17 -2.99 -14.16
N VAL A 341 -14.43 -2.89 -15.27
CA VAL A 341 -13.05 -2.38 -15.30
C VAL A 341 -12.97 -0.97 -14.75
N ARG A 342 -13.90 -0.09 -15.14
CA ARG A 342 -13.94 1.28 -14.62
C ARG A 342 -14.21 1.31 -13.12
N LYS A 343 -15.18 0.52 -12.63
CA LYS A 343 -15.50 0.45 -11.20
C LYS A 343 -14.33 -0.08 -10.38
N ASP A 344 -13.68 -1.12 -10.86
CA ASP A 344 -12.52 -1.71 -10.22
C ASP A 344 -11.33 -0.73 -10.21
N THR A 345 -11.01 -0.10 -11.34
CA THR A 345 -9.97 0.92 -11.43
C THR A 345 -10.26 2.08 -10.46
N PHE A 346 -11.51 2.53 -10.40
CA PHE A 346 -11.96 3.58 -9.49
C PHE A 346 -11.70 3.21 -8.02
N TRP A 347 -12.01 1.97 -7.63
CA TRP A 347 -11.79 1.45 -6.28
C TRP A 347 -10.30 1.48 -5.90
N TYR A 348 -9.42 1.01 -6.80
CA TYR A 348 -7.97 1.01 -6.56
C TYR A 348 -7.39 2.41 -6.50
N LEU A 349 -7.82 3.34 -7.38
CA LEU A 349 -7.39 4.74 -7.33
C LEU A 349 -7.85 5.45 -6.05
N CYS A 350 -9.06 5.18 -5.56
CA CYS A 350 -9.50 5.67 -4.25
C CYS A 350 -8.65 5.09 -3.12
N THR A 351 -8.25 3.81 -3.21
CA THR A 351 -7.34 3.18 -2.25
C THR A 351 -5.97 3.88 -2.23
N VAL A 352 -5.45 4.27 -3.40
CA VAL A 352 -4.23 5.08 -3.48
C VAL A 352 -4.42 6.43 -2.78
N LEU A 353 -5.53 7.14 -3.01
CA LEU A 353 -5.83 8.39 -2.28
C LEU A 353 -5.88 8.16 -0.76
N HIS A 354 -6.50 7.08 -0.30
CA HIS A 354 -6.53 6.74 1.12
C HIS A 354 -5.15 6.50 1.72
N ILE A 355 -4.23 5.87 0.98
CA ILE A 355 -2.81 5.72 1.37
C ILE A 355 -2.15 7.10 1.42
N VAL A 356 -2.35 7.92 0.38
CA VAL A 356 -1.79 9.28 0.24
C VAL A 356 -2.34 10.26 1.28
N PHE A 357 -3.48 10.01 1.91
CA PHE A 357 -4.02 10.83 3.00
C PHE A 357 -3.93 10.17 4.37
N THR A 358 -3.25 9.02 4.48
CA THR A 358 -3.03 8.41 5.79
C THR A 358 -2.10 9.32 6.61
N PRO A 359 -2.50 9.75 7.82
CA PRO A 359 -1.69 10.62 8.65
C PRO A 359 -0.41 9.90 9.09
N SER A 360 0.71 10.61 9.04
CA SER A 360 1.95 10.11 9.64
C SER A 360 1.83 10.18 11.17
N LYS A 361 2.21 9.11 11.86
CA LYS A 361 2.06 8.99 13.33
C LYS A 361 2.87 10.04 14.11
N ASP A 362 3.86 10.66 13.47
CA ASP A 362 4.80 11.57 14.12
C ASP A 362 4.41 13.06 14.00
N ARG A 363 3.25 13.39 13.41
CA ARG A 363 2.79 14.79 13.30
C ARG A 363 2.18 15.31 14.61
N LEU A 364 3.02 15.91 15.44
CA LEU A 364 2.58 16.87 16.44
C LEU A 364 2.35 18.22 15.75
N THR A 365 1.08 18.59 15.53
CA THR A 365 0.57 19.94 15.20
C THR A 365 1.47 20.80 14.32
N PHE A 366 1.49 20.55 13.01
CA PHE A 366 2.14 21.44 12.05
C PHE A 366 1.08 22.31 11.37
N GLU A 367 1.18 23.63 11.49
CA GLU A 367 0.35 24.55 10.71
C GLU A 367 0.71 24.43 9.22
N PRO A 368 -0.27 24.17 8.33
CA PRO A 368 -0.02 24.16 6.91
C PRO A 368 0.48 25.54 6.47
N ALA A 369 1.59 25.57 5.73
CA ALA A 369 2.10 26.83 5.17
C ALA A 369 1.03 27.44 4.23
N PRO A 370 0.50 28.64 4.51
CA PRO A 370 -0.57 29.23 3.73
C PRO A 370 -0.11 29.52 2.30
N GLY A 371 -0.84 29.00 1.30
CA GLY A 371 -0.68 29.40 -0.10
C GLY A 371 -0.16 28.35 -1.09
N ALA A 372 -0.25 27.06 -0.80
CA ALA A 372 0.08 26.04 -1.79
C ALA A 372 -0.97 26.01 -2.92
N VAL A 373 -0.62 26.51 -4.12
CA VAL A 373 -1.44 26.54 -5.35
C VAL A 373 -2.12 25.19 -5.66
N SER A 374 -1.56 24.10 -5.17
CA SER A 374 -2.08 22.74 -5.33
C SER A 374 -3.42 22.48 -4.63
N GLU A 375 -3.73 23.15 -3.52
CA GLU A 375 -4.95 22.86 -2.75
C GLU A 375 -6.22 23.16 -3.54
N ARG A 376 -6.31 24.36 -4.14
CA ARG A 376 -7.45 24.72 -5.00
C ARG A 376 -7.61 23.76 -6.16
N GLN A 377 -6.51 23.34 -6.79
CA GLN A 377 -6.54 22.40 -7.91
C GLN A 377 -7.09 21.02 -7.48
N ILE A 378 -6.73 20.56 -6.29
CA ILE A 378 -7.21 19.29 -5.72
C ILE A 378 -8.72 19.39 -5.41
N VAL A 379 -9.15 20.45 -4.72
CA VAL A 379 -10.57 20.68 -4.39
C VAL A 379 -11.43 20.81 -5.65
N ASP A 380 -10.96 21.54 -6.66
CA ASP A 380 -11.64 21.68 -7.94
C ASP A 380 -11.76 20.34 -8.67
N ALA A 381 -10.69 19.54 -8.67
CA ALA A 381 -10.69 18.20 -9.27
C ALA A 381 -11.65 17.24 -8.57
N PHE A 382 -11.64 17.20 -7.23
CA PHE A 382 -12.63 16.44 -6.46
C PHE A 382 -14.06 16.89 -6.78
N THR A 383 -14.31 18.19 -6.79
CA THR A 383 -15.64 18.76 -7.09
C THR A 383 -16.11 18.35 -8.48
N ARG A 384 -15.22 18.38 -9.49
CA ARG A 384 -15.54 17.91 -10.85
C ARG A 384 -15.88 16.41 -10.86
N ILE A 385 -15.09 15.57 -10.20
CA ILE A 385 -15.33 14.12 -10.13
C ILE A 385 -16.66 13.84 -9.40
N ILE A 386 -16.88 14.42 -8.23
CA ILE A 386 -18.11 14.28 -7.44
C ILE A 386 -19.33 14.70 -8.26
N ASN A 387 -19.28 15.83 -8.95
CA ASN A 387 -20.39 16.29 -9.78
C ASN A 387 -20.66 15.35 -10.96
N ARG A 388 -19.63 14.72 -11.54
CA ARG A 388 -19.81 13.68 -12.57
C ARG A 388 -20.45 12.42 -12.00
N CYS A 389 -20.17 12.07 -10.74
CA CYS A 389 -20.78 10.93 -10.05
C CYS A 389 -22.24 11.22 -9.68
N LYS A 390 -22.53 12.40 -9.08
CA LYS A 390 -23.87 12.79 -8.61
C LYS A 390 -24.91 12.95 -9.71
N ARG A 391 -24.54 13.52 -10.87
CA ARG A 391 -25.50 13.74 -11.98
C ARG A 391 -26.14 12.44 -12.48
N LYS A 392 -25.59 11.29 -12.14
CA LYS A 392 -26.09 9.96 -12.51
C LYS A 392 -27.09 9.38 -11.51
N THR A 393 -27.01 9.75 -10.23
CA THR A 393 -27.93 9.27 -9.21
C THR A 393 -29.23 10.06 -9.15
N THR A 394 -29.20 11.37 -9.46
CA THR A 394 -30.38 12.25 -9.43
C THR A 394 -31.10 12.40 -10.77
N GLY A 395 -30.62 11.73 -11.82
CA GLY A 395 -31.25 11.70 -13.13
C GLY A 395 -32.59 10.96 -13.13
N GLN A 396 -33.64 11.66 -12.69
CA GLN A 396 -35.03 11.56 -13.16
C GLN A 396 -35.65 10.17 -13.18
N CYS A 397 -36.11 9.74 -12.01
CA CYS A 397 -37.44 9.12 -11.87
C CYS A 397 -38.56 10.16 -12.07
N ASN A 398 -38.43 11.08 -13.05
CA ASN A 398 -39.62 11.67 -13.65
C ASN A 398 -40.19 10.58 -14.53
N HIS A 399 -40.84 9.62 -13.87
CA HIS A 399 -41.71 8.65 -14.51
C HIS A 399 -42.75 9.45 -15.28
N ASP A 400 -42.54 9.58 -16.60
CA ASP A 400 -43.69 9.38 -17.46
C ASP A 400 -44.18 7.97 -17.13
N PRO A 401 -45.42 7.81 -16.64
CA PRO A 401 -45.96 6.53 -16.19
C PRO A 401 -46.32 5.65 -17.40
N ASN A 402 -45.50 5.62 -18.45
CA ASN A 402 -45.69 4.72 -19.57
C ASN A 402 -45.20 3.31 -19.14
N PRO A 403 -46.10 2.37 -18.80
CA PRO A 403 -45.71 1.08 -18.21
C PRO A 403 -45.05 0.15 -19.23
N ASN A 404 -45.07 0.53 -20.52
CA ASN A 404 -44.60 -0.30 -21.62
C ASN A 404 -43.16 0.00 -22.05
N SER A 405 -42.47 0.98 -21.44
CA SER A 405 -41.06 1.24 -21.72
C SER A 405 -40.15 0.45 -20.79
N ASP A 406 -40.31 -0.86 -20.74
CA ASP A 406 -39.56 -1.79 -19.88
C ASP A 406 -38.14 -2.07 -20.41
N SER A 407 -37.47 -1.02 -20.90
CA SER A 407 -36.09 -1.09 -21.34
C SER A 407 -35.18 -0.76 -20.16
N GLY A 408 -34.94 -1.77 -19.33
CA GLY A 408 -33.99 -1.78 -18.20
C GLY A 408 -32.53 -1.63 -18.61
N ALA A 409 -32.23 -0.60 -19.42
CA ALA A 409 -30.87 -0.21 -19.75
C ALA A 409 -30.24 0.46 -18.53
N LEU A 410 -29.63 -0.35 -17.66
CA LEU A 410 -28.70 0.15 -16.63
C LEU A 410 -27.60 0.95 -17.33
N ASP A 411 -27.44 2.20 -16.91
CA ASP A 411 -26.35 3.06 -17.33
C ASP A 411 -25.05 2.50 -16.72
N LEU A 412 -24.27 1.80 -17.56
CA LEU A 412 -23.00 1.16 -17.18
C LEU A 412 -21.95 2.17 -16.70
N ASP A 413 -22.17 3.47 -16.93
CA ASP A 413 -21.28 4.51 -16.48
C ASP A 413 -21.57 4.97 -15.04
N VAL A 414 -22.60 4.43 -14.37
CA VAL A 414 -22.96 4.80 -12.99
C VAL A 414 -22.03 4.10 -12.01
N ILE A 415 -21.25 4.89 -11.28
CA ILE A 415 -20.58 4.41 -10.07
C ILE A 415 -21.69 4.04 -9.08
N ASP A 416 -21.58 2.84 -8.50
CA ASP A 416 -22.50 2.46 -7.42
C ASP A 416 -22.26 3.31 -6.17
N GLU A 417 -23.21 3.22 -5.24
CA GLU A 417 -23.17 3.89 -3.95
C GLU A 417 -21.86 3.57 -3.20
N VAL A 418 -21.38 2.33 -3.26
CA VAL A 418 -20.13 1.92 -2.59
C VAL A 418 -18.92 2.67 -3.15
N GLY A 419 -18.78 2.75 -4.48
CA GLY A 419 -17.70 3.54 -5.09
C GLY A 419 -17.82 5.02 -4.71
N TYR A 420 -19.02 5.58 -4.73
CA TYR A 420 -19.23 6.97 -4.32
C TYR A 420 -18.83 7.22 -2.85
N GLU A 421 -19.21 6.35 -1.93
CA GLU A 421 -18.83 6.42 -0.52
C GLU A 421 -17.30 6.30 -0.31
N MET A 422 -16.60 5.51 -1.12
CA MET A 422 -15.14 5.46 -1.07
C MET A 422 -14.49 6.77 -1.50
N LEU A 423 -15.02 7.42 -2.54
CA LEU A 423 -14.55 8.74 -2.95
C LEU A 423 -14.81 9.77 -1.86
N LEU A 424 -15.99 9.76 -1.25
CA LEU A 424 -16.30 10.64 -0.12
C LEU A 424 -15.36 10.40 1.06
N GLY A 425 -15.04 9.14 1.39
CA GLY A 425 -14.06 8.82 2.40
C GLY A 425 -12.65 9.33 2.07
N ALA A 426 -12.25 9.34 0.79
CA ALA A 426 -10.99 9.93 0.37
C ALA A 426 -10.97 11.46 0.53
N VAL A 427 -12.08 12.12 0.18
CA VAL A 427 -12.27 13.57 0.36
C VAL A 427 -12.28 13.94 1.84
N GLU A 428 -12.95 13.17 2.68
CA GLU A 428 -12.95 13.37 4.13
C GLU A 428 -11.54 13.28 4.72
N ARG A 429 -10.76 12.27 4.30
CA ARG A 429 -9.36 12.15 4.73
C ARG A 429 -8.49 13.30 4.21
N TYR A 430 -8.77 13.80 3.02
CA TYR A 430 -8.10 14.99 2.50
C TYR A 430 -8.36 16.21 3.39
N TRP A 431 -9.62 16.49 3.75
CA TRP A 431 -9.96 17.60 4.65
C TRP A 431 -9.33 17.45 6.05
N ARG A 432 -9.33 16.23 6.60
CA ARG A 432 -8.62 15.96 7.87
C ARG A 432 -7.11 16.18 7.76
N TRP A 433 -6.55 15.94 6.58
CA TRP A 433 -5.12 16.15 6.33
C TRP A 433 -4.76 17.63 6.17
N THR A 434 -5.63 18.44 5.54
CA THR A 434 -5.45 19.90 5.41
C THR A 434 -5.77 20.66 6.70
N GLY A 435 -6.51 20.05 7.63
CA GLY A 435 -6.85 20.66 8.93
C GLY A 435 -8.04 21.62 8.86
N GLU A 436 -8.88 21.49 7.84
CA GLU A 436 -10.10 22.30 7.67
C GLU A 436 -11.30 21.77 8.52
N VAL A 437 -11.10 20.68 9.27
CA VAL A 437 -12.08 20.04 10.18
C VAL A 437 -11.40 19.70 11.48
#